data_AF-A0A0D3AH37-F1
#
_entry.id   AF-A0A0D3AH37-F1
#
_cell.length_a   1.000
_cell.length_b   1.000
_cell.length_c   1.000
_cell.angle_alpha   90.00
_cell.angle_beta   90.00
_cell.angle_gamma   90.00
#
_symmetry.space_group_name_H-M   'P 1'
#
loop_
_entity.id
_entity.type
_entity.pdbx_description
1 polymer ?
#
loop_
_entity_poly.entity_id
_entity_poly.type
_entity_poly.pdbx_seq_one_letter_code
_entity_poly.pdbx_strand_id
1 'polypeptide(L)' 'SYADTPFTDEITLIEIHSKFSFPSIKSYNGTTDRDYNVAQYRQRMLAEALPKGSREATMCKSFGSTLTRPALQ' A
#
# COMPACT_ATOMS: atom_id res chain seq x y z
N SER A 1 -9.03 10.10 -0.79
CA SER A 1 -7.78 10.19 -1.57
C SER A 1 -6.65 10.55 -0.61
N TYR A 2 -5.42 10.05 -0.81
CA TYR A 2 -4.26 10.50 -0.02
C TYR A 2 -3.65 11.81 -0.56
N ALA A 3 -4.12 12.28 -1.72
CA ALA A 3 -3.61 13.45 -2.42
C ALA A 3 -3.80 14.78 -1.66
N ASP A 4 -4.67 14.80 -0.66
CA ASP A 4 -4.95 15.98 0.16
C ASP A 4 -4.15 15.98 1.48
N THR A 5 -3.25 15.02 1.67
CA THR A 5 -2.43 14.89 2.88
C THR A 5 -1.12 15.68 2.74
N PRO A 6 -0.53 16.18 3.85
CA PRO A 6 0.79 16.83 3.81
C PRO A 6 1.93 15.86 3.42
N PHE A 7 1.64 14.56 3.36
CA PHE A 7 2.59 13.51 2.97
C PHE A 7 2.53 13.16 1.48
N THR A 8 1.74 13.90 0.68
CA THR A 8 1.53 13.59 -0.74
C THR A 8 2.82 13.57 -1.54
N ASP A 9 3.71 14.55 -1.34
CA ASP A 9 5.00 14.59 -2.05
C ASP A 9 5.90 13.44 -1.62
N GLU A 10 5.97 13.13 -0.32
CA GLU A 10 6.73 12.00 0.20
C GLU A 10 6.25 10.67 -0.39
N ILE A 11 4.94 10.47 -0.45
CA ILE A 11 4.31 9.25 -0.99
C ILE A 11 4.45 9.19 -2.51
N THR A 12 4.36 10.30 -3.24
CA THR A 12 4.50 10.29 -4.71
C THR A 12 5.95 10.15 -5.15
N LEU A 13 6.88 10.81 -4.46
CA LEU A 13 8.31 10.82 -4.80
C LEU A 13 9.06 9.57 -4.34
N ILE A 14 8.52 8.76 -3.41
CA ILE A 14 9.21 7.54 -3.00
C ILE A 14 9.33 6.56 -4.16
N GLU A 15 10.56 6.26 -4.57
CA GLU A 15 10.83 5.20 -5.53
C GLU A 15 10.59 3.86 -4.85
N ILE A 16 9.63 3.09 -5.38
CA ILE A 16 9.48 1.69 -4.99
C ILE A 16 10.64 0.95 -5.64
N HIS A 17 11.59 0.50 -4.82
CA HIS A 17 12.77 -0.23 -5.28
C HIS A 17 12.35 -1.35 -6.23
N SER A 18 13.02 -1.54 -7.36
CA SER A 18 12.61 -2.52 -8.39
C SER A 18 12.56 -3.98 -7.91
N LYS A 19 13.24 -4.30 -6.80
CA LYS A 19 13.14 -5.62 -6.13
C LYS A 19 12.00 -5.71 -5.12
N PHE A 20 11.29 -4.62 -4.85
CA PHE A 20 10.08 -4.64 -4.04
C PHE A 20 9.00 -5.36 -4.83
N SER A 21 8.78 -6.61 -4.47
CA SER A 21 7.60 -7.34 -4.92
C SER A 21 6.40 -6.70 -4.25
N PHE A 22 5.39 -6.34 -5.03
CA PHE A 22 4.10 -6.04 -4.44
C PHE A 22 3.63 -7.25 -3.61
N PRO A 23 2.95 -7.00 -2.47
CA PRO A 23 2.31 -8.05 -1.70
C PRO A 23 1.50 -8.96 -2.63
N SER A 24 1.81 -10.26 -2.68
CA SER A 24 0.97 -11.25 -3.37
C SER A 24 -0.27 -11.56 -2.53
N ILE A 25 -0.99 -10.51 -2.13
CA ILE A 25 -2.24 -10.59 -1.38
C ILE A 25 -3.39 -10.53 -2.37
N LYS A 26 -4.53 -11.14 -1.98
CA LYS A 26 -5.76 -11.07 -2.77
C LYS A 26 -6.14 -9.60 -2.96
N SER A 27 -6.40 -9.20 -4.21
CA SER A 27 -6.77 -7.83 -4.51
C SER A 27 -8.08 -7.46 -3.81
N TYR A 28 -8.14 -6.25 -3.26
CA TYR A 28 -9.34 -5.76 -2.59
C TYR A 28 -10.30 -5.17 -3.62
N ASN A 29 -11.45 -5.84 -3.80
CA ASN A 29 -12.50 -5.43 -4.74
C ASN A 29 -13.62 -4.60 -4.08
N GLY A 30 -13.49 -4.24 -2.80
CA GLY A 30 -14.49 -3.44 -2.09
C GLY A 30 -15.69 -4.22 -1.52
N THR A 31 -15.84 -5.51 -1.82
CA THR A 31 -16.98 -6.33 -1.34
C THR A 31 -16.62 -7.29 -0.21
N THR A 32 -15.33 -7.43 0.08
CA THR A 32 -14.81 -8.24 1.18
C THR A 32 -14.60 -7.38 2.42
N ASP A 33 -14.44 -8.01 3.59
CA ASP A 33 -14.20 -7.30 4.85
C ASP A 33 -12.98 -6.38 4.76
N ARG A 34 -13.19 -5.08 4.97
CA ARG A 34 -12.14 -4.05 4.90
C ARG A 34 -11.04 -4.31 5.93
N ASP A 35 -11.40 -4.67 7.16
CA ASP A 35 -10.44 -4.81 8.25
C ASP A 35 -9.57 -6.05 8.05
N TYR A 36 -10.16 -7.13 7.54
CA TYR A 36 -9.42 -8.31 7.11
C TYR A 36 -8.36 -7.97 6.03
N ASN A 37 -8.74 -7.20 5.01
CA ASN A 37 -7.81 -6.81 3.94
C ASN A 37 -6.70 -5.90 4.46
N VAL A 38 -7.02 -4.94 5.34
CA VAL A 38 -6.04 -4.05 5.97
C VAL A 38 -5.07 -4.84 6.86
N ALA A 39 -5.57 -5.82 7.64
CA ALA A 39 -4.73 -6.67 8.48
C ALA A 39 -3.76 -7.53 7.63
N GLN A 40 -4.26 -8.16 6.57
CA GLN A 40 -3.44 -8.95 5.64
C GLN A 40 -2.37 -8.10 4.96
N TYR A 41 -2.75 -6.92 4.47
CA TYR A 41 -1.81 -5.97 3.86
C TYR A 41 -0.71 -5.54 4.85
N ARG A 42 -1.10 -5.10 6.05
CA ARG A 42 -0.14 -4.67 7.10
C ARG A 42 0.80 -5.81 7.49
N GLN A 43 0.28 -7.01 7.69
CA GLN A 43 1.11 -8.19 8.02
C GLN A 43 2.12 -8.48 6.92
N ARG A 44 1.72 -8.43 5.65
CA ARG A 44 2.64 -8.68 4.53
C ARG A 44 3.72 -7.59 4.44
N MET A 45 3.33 -6.33 4.58
CA MET A 45 4.26 -5.20 4.57
C MET A 45 5.20 -5.13 5.78
N LEU A 46 4.81 -5.71 6.92
CA LEU A 46 5.68 -5.87 8.09
C LEU A 46 6.82 -6.86 7.84
N ALA A 47 6.62 -7.85 6.97
CA ALA A 47 7.62 -8.84 6.61
C ALA A 47 8.62 -8.34 5.53
N GLU A 48 8.28 -7.28 4.80
CA GLU A 48 9.16 -6.67 3.80
C GLU A 48 10.27 -5.85 4.49
N ALA A 49 11.52 -6.06 4.07
CA ALA A 49 12.68 -5.34 4.61
C ALA A 49 12.77 -3.91 4.06
N LEU A 50 11.86 -3.05 4.52
CA LEU A 50 11.79 -1.65 4.10
C LEU A 50 12.75 -0.76 4.91
N PRO A 51 13.41 0.23 4.27
CA PRO A 51 14.17 1.23 5.00
C PRO A 51 13.28 1.98 5.99
N LYS A 52 13.75 2.17 7.23
CA LYS A 52 12.97 2.78 8.31
C LYS A 52 12.42 4.18 7.95
N GLY A 53 13.19 4.97 7.21
CA GLY A 53 12.82 6.33 6.81
C GLY A 53 11.81 6.42 5.66
N SER A 54 11.56 5.34 4.92
CA SER A 54 10.60 5.32 3.80
C SER A 54 9.47 4.32 4.01
N ARG A 55 9.42 3.67 5.16
CA ARG A 55 8.55 2.53 5.44
C ARG A 55 7.08 2.90 5.28
N GLU A 56 6.64 4.00 5.89
CA GLU A 56 5.26 4.46 5.84
C GLU A 56 4.88 4.96 4.44
N ALA A 57 5.73 5.77 3.80
CA ALA A 57 5.49 6.22 2.42
C ALA A 57 5.40 5.05 1.43
N THR A 58 6.27 4.05 1.55
CA THR A 58 6.24 2.83 0.71
C THR A 58 4.97 2.02 0.97
N MET A 59 4.55 1.90 2.23
CA MET A 59 3.28 1.27 2.58
C MET A 59 2.10 2.03 1.95
N CYS A 60 2.00 3.33 2.16
CA CYS A 60 0.93 4.13 1.56
C CYS A 60 0.88 4.02 0.03
N LYS A 61 2.03 4.11 -0.65
CA LYS A 61 2.10 4.03 -2.11
C LYS A 61 1.74 2.63 -2.65
N SER A 62 2.23 1.57 -2.01
CA SER A 62 1.97 0.18 -2.44
C SER A 62 0.57 -0.31 -2.10
N PHE A 63 -0.11 0.28 -1.13
CA PHE A 63 -1.50 -0.08 -0.84
C PHE A 63 -2.41 0.12 -2.07
N GLY A 64 -2.21 1.22 -2.81
CA GLY A 64 -2.98 1.52 -4.01
C GLY A 64 -2.90 0.44 -5.10
N SER A 65 -1.79 -0.30 -5.20
CA SER A 65 -1.64 -1.37 -6.18
C SER A 65 -2.41 -2.65 -5.83
N THR A 66 -2.88 -2.77 -4.59
CA THR A 66 -3.66 -3.92 -4.11
C THR A 66 -5.16 -3.76 -4.38
N LEU A 67 -5.58 -2.57 -4.80
CA LEU A 67 -6.96 -2.24 -5.11
C LEU A 67 -7.31 -2.69 -6.52
N THR A 68 -8.49 -3.30 -6.67
CA THR A 68 -9.13 -3.52 -7.97
C THR A 68 -10.43 -2.71 -8.03
N ARG A 69 -10.93 -2.41 -9.24
CA ARG A 69 -12.30 -1.87 -9.40
C ARG A 69 -13.28 -2.71 -8.56
N PRO A 70 -14.39 -2.21 -7.99
CA PRO A 70 -14.86 -0.84 -7.73
C PRO A 70 -14.16 -0.09 -6.56
N ALA A 71 -13.12 -0.64 -5.92
CA ALA A 71 -12.41 0.04 -4.83
C ALA A 71 -11.51 1.21 -5.29
N LEU A 72 -11.34 1.38 -6.61
CA LEU A 72 -10.66 2.53 -7.23
C LEU A 72 -11.60 3.73 -7.48
N GLN A 73 -12.90 3.55 -7.31
CA GLN A 73 -13.94 4.54 -7.62
C GLN A 73 -14.33 5.32 -6.36
#